data_AF-A0A944ASB2-F1
#
_entry.id   AF-A0A944ASB2-F1
#
_cell.length_a   1.000
_cell.length_b   1.000
_cell.length_c   1.000
_cell.angle_alpha   90.00
_cell.angle_beta   90.00
_cell.angle_gamma   90.00
#
_symmetry.space_group_name_H-M   'P 1'
#
loop_
_entity.id
_entity.type
_entity.pdbx_description
1 polymer ?
#
loop_
_entity_poly.entity_id
_entity_poly.type
_entity_poly.pdbx_seq_one_letter_code
_entity_poly.pdbx_strand_id
1 'polypeptide(L)' 'MVAVETVAPCIEIAKEEPVEILSPKVLELRNKIHDEEYVNNAIQRIAQVISKKLVENPEELKLSS' A
#
# COMPACT_ATOMS: atom_id res chain seq x y z
N MET A 1 2.69 -32.26 8.24
CA MET A 1 3.38 -31.15 7.54
C MET A 1 2.30 -30.37 6.81
N VAL A 2 1.94 -29.18 7.29
CA VAL A 2 0.88 -28.37 6.67
C VAL A 2 1.57 -27.38 5.74
N ALA A 3 1.24 -27.43 4.45
CA ALA A 3 1.68 -26.43 3.49
C ALA A 3 0.97 -25.12 3.83
N VAL A 4 1.73 -24.14 4.30
CA VAL A 4 1.23 -22.78 4.47
C VAL A 4 1.37 -22.10 3.12
N GLU A 5 0.31 -22.11 2.33
CA GLU A 5 0.24 -21.27 1.13
C GLU A 5 0.09 -19.82 1.58
N THR A 6 1.20 -19.09 1.54
CA THR A 6 1.20 -17.63 1.62
C THR A 6 0.48 -17.06 0.41
N VAL A 7 -0.79 -16.70 0.58
CA VAL A 7 -1.56 -15.91 -0.38
C VAL A 7 -0.97 -14.50 -0.38
N ALA A 8 -0.17 -14.18 -1.40
CA ALA A 8 0.12 -12.79 -1.71
C ALA A 8 -1.21 -12.10 -2.06
N PRO A 9 -1.58 -10.97 -1.45
CA PRO A 9 -2.75 -10.23 -1.89
C PRO A 9 -2.37 -9.57 -3.22
N CYS A 10 -2.65 -10.25 -4.32
CA CYS A 10 -2.66 -9.63 -5.64
C CYS A 10 -3.80 -8.60 -5.63
N ILE A 11 -3.45 -7.31 -5.69
CA ILE A 11 -4.44 -6.26 -5.94
C ILE A 11 -4.88 -6.41 -7.40
N GLU A 12 -5.97 -7.13 -7.64
CA GLU A 12 -6.58 -7.25 -8.96
C GLU A 12 -7.33 -5.96 -9.28
N ILE A 13 -6.64 -5.01 -9.92
CA ILE A 13 -7.26 -3.78 -10.43
C ILE A 13 -8.02 -4.14 -11.71
N ALA A 14 -9.35 -4.13 -11.66
CA ALA A 14 -10.22 -4.53 -12.75
C ALA A 14 -10.11 -3.62 -13.99
N LYS A 15 -9.90 -4.27 -15.15
CA LYS A 15 -10.33 -4.00 -16.53
C LYS A 15 -10.42 -2.54 -17.04
N GLU A 16 -9.49 -2.25 -17.96
CA GLU A 16 -9.51 -1.25 -19.06
C GLU A 16 -10.59 -0.15 -18.98
N GLU A 17 -10.23 0.99 -18.39
CA GLU A 17 -10.88 2.28 -18.64
C GLU A 17 -10.41 2.85 -19.99
N PRO A 18 -11.25 3.64 -20.70
CA PRO A 18 -10.83 4.34 -21.91
C PRO A 18 -9.56 5.14 -21.59
N VAL A 19 -8.67 5.31 -22.59
CA VAL A 19 -7.45 6.12 -22.48
C VAL A 19 -7.86 7.58 -22.28
N GLU A 20 -8.36 7.92 -21.09
CA GLU A 20 -8.40 9.27 -20.60
C GLU A 20 -6.96 9.75 -20.58
N ILE A 21 -6.73 10.95 -21.10
CA ILE A 21 -5.43 11.59 -21.12
C ILE A 21 -5.04 11.82 -19.66
N LEU A 22 -4.42 10.81 -19.05
CA LEU A 22 -3.98 10.87 -17.67
C LEU A 22 -3.02 12.03 -17.55
N SER A 23 -3.25 12.89 -16.56
CA SER A 23 -2.35 14.00 -16.31
C SER A 23 -0.92 13.46 -16.09
N PRO A 24 0.13 14.21 -16.49
CA PRO A 24 1.52 13.76 -16.32
C PRO A 24 1.86 13.32 -14.89
N LYS A 25 1.23 13.97 -13.89
CA LYS A 25 1.37 13.63 -12.47
C LYS A 25 0.78 12.26 -12.13
N VAL A 26 -0.35 11.89 -12.71
CA VAL A 26 -0.97 10.57 -12.49
C VAL A 26 -0.13 9.48 -13.14
N LEU A 27 0.44 9.73 -14.33
CA LEU A 27 1.37 8.80 -14.98
C LEU A 27 2.65 8.61 -14.15
N GLU A 28 3.21 9.69 -13.62
CA GLU A 28 4.37 9.62 -12.73
C GLU A 28 4.08 8.80 -11.47
N LEU A 29 2.91 9.03 -10.84
CA LEU A 29 2.48 8.25 -9.69
C LEU A 29 2.27 6.78 -10.05
N ARG A 30 1.68 6.50 -11.21
CA ARG A 30 1.50 5.13 -11.72
C ARG A 30 2.82 4.41 -11.87
N ASN A 31 3.84 5.10 -12.39
CA ASN A 31 5.18 4.53 -12.49
C ASN A 31 5.79 4.29 -11.11
N LYS A 32 5.62 5.23 -10.16
CA LYS A 32 6.13 5.09 -8.78
C LYS A 32 5.51 3.93 -8.03
N ILE A 33 4.21 3.65 -8.19
CA ILE A 33 3.57 2.52 -7.50
C ILE A 33 3.97 1.14 -8.05
N HIS A 34 4.58 1.09 -9.25
CA HIS A 34 5.14 -0.15 -9.83
C HIS A 34 6.64 -0.30 -9.54
N ASP A 35 7.28 0.72 -8.98
CA ASP A 35 8.68 0.67 -8.55
C ASP A 35 8.76 -0.03 -7.18
N GLU A 36 9.35 -1.23 -7.16
CA GLU A 36 9.46 -2.03 -5.95
C GLU A 36 10.25 -1.33 -4.84
N GLU A 37 11.30 -0.58 -5.17
CA GLU A 37 12.10 0.15 -4.19
C GLU A 37 11.27 1.28 -3.56
N TYR A 38 10.53 2.02 -4.38
CA TYR A 38 9.61 3.06 -3.91
C TYR A 38 8.54 2.49 -2.97
N VAL A 39 7.92 1.38 -3.36
CA VAL A 39 6.87 0.71 -2.58
C VAL A 39 7.43 0.19 -1.26
N ASN A 40 8.57 -0.50 -1.28
CA ASN A 40 9.21 -1.03 -0.07
C ASN A 40 9.59 0.09 0.92
N ASN A 41 10.12 1.20 0.42
CA ASN A 41 10.41 2.37 1.25
C ASN A 41 9.14 2.99 1.83
N ALA A 42 8.07 3.07 1.06
CA ALA A 42 6.78 3.56 1.54
C ALA A 42 6.21 2.67 2.65
N ILE A 43 6.24 1.34 2.47
CA ILE A 43 5.79 0.36 3.48
C ILE A 43 6.56 0.53 4.78
N GLN A 44 7.88 0.64 4.72
CA GLN A 44 8.71 0.82 5.92
C GLN A 44 8.36 2.11 6.68
N ARG A 45 8.15 3.22 5.96
CA ARG A 45 7.76 4.49 6.58
C ARG A 45 6.38 4.42 7.23
N ILE A 46 5.42 3.77 6.56
CA ILE A 46 4.07 3.55 7.12
C ILE A 46 4.17 2.70 8.39
N ALA A 47 4.93 1.60 8.36
CA ALA A 47 5.16 0.75 9.52
C ALA A 47 5.76 1.55 10.69
N GLN A 48 6.80 2.35 10.43
CA GLN A 48 7.42 3.20 11.46
C GLN A 48 6.43 4.20 12.08
N VAL A 49 5.61 4.86 11.25
CA VAL A 49 4.60 5.82 11.74
C VAL A 49 3.53 5.12 12.57
N ILE A 50 3.03 3.97 12.12
CA ILE A 50 2.03 3.18 12.85
C ILE A 50 2.62 2.69 14.18
N SER A 51 3.82 2.10 14.16
CA SER A 51 4.49 1.62 15.38
C SER A 51 4.71 2.76 16.37
N LYS A 52 5.14 3.94 15.90
CA LYS A 52 5.29 5.12 16.75
C LYS A 52 3.94 5.54 17.36
N LYS A 53 2.88 5.59 16.55
CA LYS A 53 1.54 5.97 17.01
C LYS A 53 0.95 4.99 18.01
N LEU A 54 1.16 3.69 17.84
CA LEU A 54 0.73 2.67 18.80
C LEU A 54 1.40 2.84 20.17
N VAL A 55 2.68 3.19 20.20
CA VAL A 55 3.42 3.40 21.46
C VAL A 55 3.00 4.72 22.12
N GLU A 56 2.86 5.79 21.34
CA GLU A 56 2.54 7.11 21.87
C GLU A 56 1.09 7.22 22.34
N ASN A 57 0.13 6.74 21.52
CA ASN A 57 -1.32 6.87 21.77
C ASN A 57 -2.04 5.57 21.39
N PRO A 58 -1.99 4.51 22.22
CA PRO A 58 -2.60 3.22 21.92
C PRO A 58 -4.13 3.27 21.74
N GLU A 59 -4.77 4.32 22.26
CA GLU A 59 -6.21 4.55 22.18
C GLU A 59 -6.66 5.15 20.83
N GLU A 60 -5.78 5.85 20.10
CA GLU A 60 -6.10 6.48 18.79
C GLU A 60 -6.29 5.45 17.67
N LEU A 61 -5.70 4.26 17.82
CA LEU A 61 -5.79 3.16 16.86
C LEU A 61 -6.90 2.16 17.19
N LYS A 62 -7.71 2.44 18.21
CA LYS A 62 -8.97 1.73 18.41
C LYS A 62 -9.89 2.08 17.24
N LEU A 63 -9.88 1.22 16.22
CA LEU A 63 -10.97 1.12 15.26
C LEU A 63 -12.23 0.84 16.09
N SER A 64 -12.99 1.90 16.39
CA SER A 64 -14.27 1.79 17.09
C SER A 64 -15.14 0.83 16.30
N SER A 65 -15.29 -0.39 16.82
CA SER A 65 -16.21 -1.42 16.33
C SER A 65 -17.59 -1.19 16.90
#